data_AF-A0A377Z782-F1
#
_entry.id   AF-A0A377Z782-F1
#
_cell.length_a   1.000
_cell.length_b   1.000
_cell.length_c   1.000
_cell.angle_alpha   90.00
_cell.angle_beta   90.00
_cell.angle_gamma   90.00
#
_symmetry.space_group_name_H-M   'P 1'
#
loop_
_entity.id
_entity.type
_entity.pdbx_description
1 polymer ?
#
loop_
_entity_poly.entity_id
_entity_poly.type
_entity_poly.pdbx_seq_one_letter_code
_entity_poly.pdbx_strand_id
1 'polypeptide(L)'
;MLVYMAPLAGLFVMASIFQVLFASDIASLCGALLGGVGGFLVARGLSPRLAARQSWQPVILNVALPPDLLRVDTPSSDMGQ
;
A
#
# COMPACT_ATOMS: atom_id res chain seq x y z
N MET A 1 4.24 0.56 2.52
CA MET A 1 4.55 1.95 2.91
C MET A 1 4.95 2.85 1.74
N LEU A 2 5.75 2.40 0.77
CA LEU A 2 6.21 3.23 -0.36
C LEU A 2 5.06 3.85 -1.19
N VAL A 3 3.98 3.09 -1.40
CA VAL A 3 2.75 3.56 -2.08
C VAL A 3 2.08 4.73 -1.37
N TYR A 4 2.23 4.83 -0.05
CA TYR A 4 1.59 5.87 0.76
C TYR A 4 2.45 7.13 0.90
N MET A 5 3.78 6.97 0.96
CA MET A 5 4.69 8.09 1.18
C MET A 5 5.14 8.78 -0.13
N ALA A 6 5.24 8.04 -1.23
CA ALA A 6 5.66 8.61 -2.52
C ALA A 6 4.72 9.69 -3.09
N PRO A 7 3.38 9.56 -3.01
CA PRO A 7 2.47 10.63 -3.47
C PRO A 7 2.60 11.89 -2.62
N LEU A 8 2.75 11.75 -1.29
CA LEU A 8 2.93 12.88 -0.38
C LEU A 8 4.24 13.62 -0.69
N ALA A 9 5.34 12.89 -0.84
CA ALA A 9 6.63 13.47 -1.22
C ALA A 9 6.54 14.22 -2.57
N GLY A 10 5.90 13.61 -3.58
CA GLY A 10 5.67 14.25 -4.88
C GLY A 10 4.85 15.54 -4.79
N LEU A 11 3.80 15.52 -3.97
CA LEU A 11 2.95 16.69 -3.71
C LEU A 11 3.76 17.84 -3.09
N PHE A 12 4.50 17.59 -2.02
CA PHE A 12 5.28 18.63 -1.34
C PHE A 12 6.41 19.19 -2.22
N VAL A 13 7.12 18.34 -2.96
CA VAL A 13 8.23 18.76 -3.82
C VAL A 13 7.72 19.67 -4.94
N MET A 14 6.68 19.28 -5.66
CA MET A 14 6.17 20.10 -6.76
C MET A 14 5.43 21.36 -6.29
N ALA A 15 4.69 21.28 -5.17
CA ALA A 15 4.10 22.46 -4.55
C ALA A 15 5.18 23.49 -4.18
N SER A 16 6.27 23.03 -3.55
CA SER A 16 7.39 23.91 -3.16
C SER A 16 8.10 24.53 -4.35
N ILE A 17 8.32 23.77 -5.43
CA ILE A 17 8.92 24.28 -6.67
C ILE A 17 8.05 25.37 -7.29
N PHE A 18 6.73 25.14 -7.39
CA PHE A 18 5.81 26.10 -7.96
C PHE A 18 5.62 27.33 -7.06
N GLN A 19 5.63 27.16 -5.74
CA GLN A 19 5.60 28.28 -4.79
C GLN A 19 6.86 29.15 -4.96
N VAL A 20 8.05 28.57 -5.11
CA VAL A 20 9.30 29.34 -5.28
C VAL A 20 9.37 30.04 -6.64
N LEU A 21 8.91 29.38 -7.71
CA LEU A 21 8.96 29.94 -9.07
C LEU A 21 7.94 31.05 -9.31
N PHE A 22 6.74 30.93 -8.75
CA PHE A 22 5.63 31.84 -9.05
C PHE A 22 5.18 32.70 -7.86
N ALA A 23 5.65 32.40 -6.64
CA ALA A 23 5.26 33.08 -5.40
C ALA A 23 3.73 33.25 -5.24
N SER A 24 2.96 32.30 -5.79
CA SER A 24 1.50 32.35 -5.87
C SER A 24 0.90 31.06 -5.34
N ASP A 25 -0.07 31.20 -4.43
CA ASP A 25 -0.72 30.06 -3.77
C ASP A 25 -1.50 29.19 -4.77
N ILE A 26 -2.06 29.80 -5.83
CA ILE A 26 -2.76 29.08 -6.90
C ILE A 26 -1.76 28.24 -7.71
N ALA A 27 -0.56 28.77 -7.97
CA ALA A 27 0.49 28.03 -8.66
C ALA A 27 0.96 26.84 -7.81
N SER A 28 1.19 27.04 -6.52
CA SER A 28 1.52 25.95 -5.59
C SER A 28 0.44 24.89 -5.50
N LEU A 29 -0.85 25.27 -5.52
CA LEU A 29 -1.95 24.32 -5.58
C LEU A 29 -1.91 23.47 -6.86
N CYS A 30 -1.72 24.09 -8.03
CA CYS A 30 -1.59 23.37 -9.29
C CYS A 30 -0.35 22.45 -9.29
N GLY A 31 0.78 22.91 -8.76
CA GLY A 31 1.99 22.12 -8.58
C GLY A 31 1.78 20.94 -7.65
N ALA A 32 1.06 21.13 -6.53
CA ALA A 32 0.69 20.08 -5.60
C ALA A 32 -0.18 19.01 -6.26
N LEU A 33 -1.19 19.41 -7.05
CA LEU A 33 -2.06 18.50 -7.78
C LEU A 33 -1.28 17.69 -8.82
N LEU A 34 -0.44 18.35 -9.63
CA LEU A 34 0.41 17.68 -10.60
C LEU A 34 1.43 16.75 -9.94
N GLY A 35 2.05 17.18 -8.84
CA GLY A 35 3.01 16.40 -8.06
C GLY A 35 2.40 15.21 -7.35
N GLY A 36 1.19 15.36 -6.81
CA GLY A 36 0.44 14.28 -6.16
C GLY A 36 0.02 13.20 -7.16
N VAL A 37 -0.56 13.60 -8.30
CA VAL A 37 -0.97 12.66 -9.36
C VAL A 37 0.26 12.01 -10.01
N GLY A 38 1.29 12.79 -10.34
CA GLY A 38 2.55 12.27 -10.89
C GLY A 38 3.26 11.31 -9.93
N GLY A 39 3.40 11.69 -8.66
CA GLY A 39 4.00 10.85 -7.62
C GLY A 39 3.20 9.57 -7.38
N PHE A 40 1.88 9.63 -7.44
CA PHE A 40 1.02 8.45 -7.35
C PHE A 40 1.17 7.52 -8.56
N LEU A 41 1.21 8.03 -9.78
CA LEU A 41 1.39 7.22 -10.98
C LEU A 41 2.77 6.53 -11.00
N VAL A 42 3.82 7.26 -10.61
CA VAL A 42 5.17 6.71 -10.48
C VAL A 42 5.22 5.63 -9.40
N ALA A 43 4.62 5.86 -8.24
CA ALA A 43 4.52 4.86 -7.17
C ALA A 43 3.73 3.62 -7.63
N ARG A 44 2.61 3.81 -8.32
CA ARG A 44 1.78 2.73 -8.87
C ARG A 44 2.52 1.91 -9.93
N GLY A 45 3.32 2.53 -10.78
CA GLY A 45 4.13 1.84 -11.80
C GLY A 45 5.33 1.10 -11.21
N LEU A 46 5.95 1.65 -10.16
CA LEU A 46 7.10 1.03 -9.48
C LEU A 46 6.70 -0.06 -8.48
N SER A 47 5.46 -0.05 -7.99
CA SER A 47 4.93 -1.05 -7.04
C SER A 47 4.97 -2.49 -7.57
N PRO A 48 4.44 -2.82 -8.77
CA PRO A 48 4.54 -4.16 -9.31
C PRO A 48 6.00 -4.54 -9.66
N ARG A 49 6.83 -3.58 -10.07
CA ARG A 49 8.26 -3.79 -10.35
C ARG A 49 9.08 -4.13 -9.11
N LEU A 50 8.69 -3.61 -7.95
CA LEU A 50 9.33 -3.91 -6.66
C LEU A 50 8.75 -5.17 -6.00
N ALA A 51 7.45 -5.43 -6.18
CA ALA A 51 6.79 -6.68 -5.75
C ALA A 51 7.26 -7.92 -6.54
N ALA A 52 7.80 -7.73 -7.75
CA ALA A 52 8.41 -8.80 -8.54
C ALA A 52 9.80 -9.25 -8.03
N ARG A 53 10.36 -8.61 -7.00
CA ARG A 53 11.59 -9.08 -6.35
C ARG A 53 11.28 -10.37 -5.59
N GLN A 54 11.95 -11.45 -5.96
CA GLN A 54 11.80 -12.83 -5.46
C GLN A 54 11.83 -12.98 -3.92
N SER A 55 12.31 -11.98 -3.17
CA SER A 55 12.31 -11.93 -1.70
C SER A 55 10.92 -11.78 -1.05
N TRP A 56 9.87 -11.50 -1.82
CA TRP A 56 8.51 -11.25 -1.32
C TRP A 56 7.49 -12.32 -1.74
N GLN A 57 7.94 -13.48 -2.23
CA GLN A 57 7.03 -14.60 -2.42
C GLN A 57 6.55 -15.10 -1.05
N PRO A 58 5.22 -15.20 -0.82
CA PRO A 58 4.72 -15.76 0.41
C PRO A 58 5.10 -17.24 0.45
N VAL A 59 5.94 -17.61 1.42
CA VAL A 59 6.19 -19.02 1.71
C VAL A 59 4.88 -19.61 2.23
N ILE A 60 4.31 -20.53 1.46
CA ILE A 60 3.14 -21.30 1.87
C ILE A 60 3.60 -22.27 2.96
N LEU A 61 3.37 -21.91 4.23
CA LEU A 61 3.67 -22.76 5.37
C LEU A 61 2.51 -23.74 5.57
N ASN A 62 2.64 -24.94 5.00
CA ASN A 62 1.70 -26.02 5.25
C ASN A 62 2.09 -26.75 6.54
N VAL A 63 1.48 -26.39 7.65
CA VAL A 63 1.58 -27.14 8.92
C VAL A 63 0.62 -28.31 8.87
N ALA A 64 1.12 -29.49 8.52
CA ALA A 64 0.41 -30.74 8.76
C ALA A 64 0.46 -31.03 10.26
N LEU A 65 -0.63 -30.78 10.98
CA LEU A 65 -0.76 -31.30 12.33
C LEU A 65 -0.88 -32.84 12.26
N PRO A 66 -0.15 -33.59 13.10
CA PRO A 66 -0.41 -35.01 13.28
C PRO A 66 -1.89 -35.25 13.63
N PRO A 67 -2.54 -36.25 13.03
CA PRO A 67 -3.98 -36.50 13.21
C PRO A 67 -4.39 -36.70 14.68
N ASP A 68 -3.45 -37.05 15.56
CA ASP A 68 -3.68 -37.24 17.00
C ASP A 68 -3.81 -35.94 17.82
N LEU A 69 -3.49 -34.76 17.25
CA LEU A 69 -3.58 -33.45 17.93
C LEU A 69 -4.67 -32.54 17.38
N LEU A 70 -5.33 -32.93 16.29
CA LEU A 70 -6.38 -32.15 15.65
C LEU A 70 -7.74 -32.53 16.27
N ARG A 71 -8.05 -31.97 17.43
CA ARG A 71 -9.37 -32.10 18.05
C ARG A 71 -10.32 -31.06 17.46
N VAL A 72 -11.19 -31.51 16.55
CA VAL A 72 -12.32 -30.71 16.06
C VAL A 72 -13.46 -30.87 17.06
N ASP A 73 -13.64 -29.89 17.96
CA ASP A 73 -14.88 -29.83 18.74
C ASP A 73 -15.97 -29.28 17.81
N THR A 74 -16.81 -30.18 17.29
CA THR A 74 -18.06 -29.79 16.63
C THR A 74 -18.93 -29.10 17.67
N PRO A 75 -19.30 -27.81 17.53
CA PRO A 75 -20.25 -27.21 18.45
C PRO A 75 -21.55 -28.01 18.34
N SER A 76 -21.87 -28.75 19.38
CA SER A 76 -23.14 -29.43 19.53
C SER A 76 -24.22 -28.38 19.38
N SER A 77 -24.98 -28.46 18.28
CA SER A 77 -26.23 -27.72 18.12
C SER A 77 -27.22 -28.29 19.14
N ASP A 78 -27.10 -27.83 20.37
CA ASP A 78 -28.07 -28.00 21.44
C ASP A 78 -29.24 -27.08 21.10
N MET A 79 -30.11 -27.56 20.19
CA MET A 79 -31.36 -26.91 19.86
C MET A 79 -32.47 -27.91 20.16
N GLY A 80 -32.85 -27.92 21.43
CA GLY A 80 -34.24 -27.95 21.89
C GLY A 80 -35.12 -29.08 21.36
N GLN A 81 -35.36 -30.04 22.26
CA GLN A 81 -36.66 -30.67 22.48
C GLN A 81 -37.84 -29.69 22.31
#